data_AF-A0A849F840-F1
#
_entry.id   AF-A0A849F840-F1
#
_cell.length_a   1.000
_cell.length_b   1.000
_cell.length_c   1.000
_cell.angle_alpha   90.00
_cell.angle_beta   90.00
_cell.angle_gamma   90.00
#
_symmetry.space_group_name_H-M   'P 1'
#
loop_
_entity.id
_entity.type
_entity.pdbx_description
1 polymer ?
#
loop_
_entity_poly.entity_id
_entity_poly.type
_entity_poly.pdbx_seq_one_letter_code
_entity_poly.pdbx_strand_id
1 'polypeptide(L)'
;MCGEIDEQVLIGQELMDRARVVAKTLGLPEPGAEGPGPTGLAEAEGRAAYMEHLFRDALSRALSDIGRAEEDETVDALAAQAIALARVAGFLAGQLPAEADLYRALIESATAGHAEARQMAEAASDHHHHDHHHHH
;
A
#
# COMPACT_ATOMS: atom_id res chain seq x y z
N MET A 1 40.83 0.24 -17.30
CA MET A 1 40.19 -0.76 -16.43
C MET A 1 38.72 -0.44 -16.43
N CYS A 2 37.92 -1.27 -17.09
CA CYS A 2 36.47 -1.12 -17.15
C CYS A 2 35.93 -1.32 -15.73
N GLY A 3 35.29 -0.30 -15.16
CA GLY A 3 34.70 -0.38 -13.83
C GLY A 3 33.60 -1.43 -13.81
N GLU A 4 33.63 -2.31 -12.82
CA GLU A 4 32.50 -3.18 -12.50
C GLU A 4 31.32 -2.27 -12.18
N ILE A 5 30.32 -2.24 -13.06
CA ILE A 5 29.04 -1.61 -12.73
C ILE A 5 28.43 -2.46 -11.63
N ASP A 6 28.06 -1.82 -10.53
CA ASP A 6 27.38 -2.45 -9.41
C ASP A 6 26.13 -3.19 -9.91
N GLU A 7 26.08 -4.50 -9.68
CA GLU A 7 24.99 -5.39 -10.07
C GLU A 7 23.63 -4.88 -9.58
N GLN A 8 23.59 -4.24 -8.40
CA GLN A 8 22.37 -3.67 -7.84
C GLN A 8 21.87 -2.47 -8.65
N VAL A 9 22.79 -1.68 -9.21
CA VAL A 9 22.45 -0.54 -10.07
C VAL A 9 21.86 -1.03 -11.39
N LEU A 10 22.39 -2.11 -11.96
CA LEU A 10 21.84 -2.71 -13.19
C LEU A 10 20.44 -3.27 -12.97
N ILE A 11 20.21 -3.99 -11.87
CA ILE A 11 18.89 -4.51 -11.50
C ILE A 11 17.88 -3.36 -11.31
N GLY A 12 18.31 -2.27 -10.65
CA GLY A 12 17.48 -1.08 -10.47
C GLY A 12 17.11 -0.40 -11.78
N GLN A 13 18.04 -0.29 -12.73
CA GLN A 13 17.79 0.27 -14.06
C GLN A 13 16.79 -0.59 -14.85
N GLU A 14 16.98 -1.91 -14.85
CA GLU A 14 16.07 -2.83 -15.53
C GLU A 14 14.65 -2.76 -14.94
N LEU A 15 14.51 -2.68 -13.62
CA LEU A 15 13.22 -2.49 -12.96
C LEU A 15 12.54 -1.18 -13.38
N MET A 16 13.30 -0.09 -13.48
CA MET A 16 12.76 1.20 -13.92
C MET A 16 12.35 1.21 -15.40
N ASP A 17 13.10 0.53 -16.27
CA ASP A 17 12.73 0.40 -17.67
C ASP A 17 11.44 -0.41 -17.84
N ARG A 18 11.29 -1.50 -17.09
CA ARG A 18 10.02 -2.25 -17.03
C ARG A 18 8.88 -1.37 -16.51
N ALA A 19 9.10 -0.59 -15.46
CA ALA A 19 8.10 0.32 -14.90
C ALA A 19 7.63 1.38 -15.91
N ARG A 20 8.54 1.95 -16.72
CA ARG A 20 8.19 2.88 -17.81
C ARG A 20 7.34 2.22 -18.89
N VAL A 21 7.67 0.98 -19.28
CA VAL A 21 6.87 0.22 -20.24
C VAL A 21 5.46 -0.03 -19.71
N VAL A 22 5.33 -0.44 -18.44
CA VAL A 22 4.03 -0.61 -17.77
C VAL A 22 3.25 0.70 -17.76
N ALA A 23 3.86 1.80 -17.33
CA ALA A 23 3.21 3.10 -17.25
C ALA A 23 2.67 3.53 -18.62
N LYS A 24 3.49 3.43 -19.67
CA LYS A 24 3.06 3.72 -21.05
C LYS A 24 1.91 2.82 -21.51
N THR A 25 1.97 1.53 -21.20
CA THR A 25 0.94 0.55 -21.61
C THR A 25 -0.40 0.82 -20.95
N LEU A 26 -0.38 1.30 -19.71
CA LEU A 26 -1.58 1.61 -18.92
C LEU A 26 -2.01 3.07 -19.03
N GLY A 27 -1.31 3.91 -19.80
CA GLY A 27 -1.59 5.34 -19.93
C GLY A 27 -1.35 6.14 -18.64
N LEU A 28 -0.43 5.68 -17.79
CA LEU A 28 -0.05 6.32 -16.53
C LEU A 28 1.05 7.37 -16.75
N PRO A 29 1.18 8.36 -15.84
CA PRO A 29 2.29 9.30 -15.84
C PRO A 29 3.66 8.62 -15.82
N GLU A 30 4.68 9.32 -16.34
CA GLU A 30 6.05 8.79 -16.34
C GLU A 30 6.56 8.61 -14.90
N PRO A 31 7.09 7.42 -14.55
CA PRO A 31 7.64 7.18 -13.22
C PRO A 31 8.78 8.16 -12.89
N GLY A 32 8.74 8.75 -11.69
CA GLY A 32 9.79 9.65 -11.20
C GLY A 32 9.68 11.10 -11.68
N ALA A 33 8.57 11.49 -12.31
CA ALA A 33 8.34 12.86 -12.78
C ALA A 33 8.07 13.87 -11.64
N GLU A 34 7.59 13.43 -10.47
CA GLU A 34 7.14 14.32 -9.39
C GLU A 34 7.53 13.82 -7.99
N GLY A 35 7.87 14.78 -7.11
CA GLY A 35 8.07 14.57 -5.69
C GLY A 35 9.44 14.00 -5.28
N PRO A 36 9.83 14.12 -4.00
CA PRO A 36 10.98 13.40 -3.47
C PRO A 36 10.67 11.90 -3.45
N GLY A 37 11.59 11.09 -3.99
CA GLY A 37 11.49 9.64 -3.91
C GLY A 37 11.70 9.09 -2.49
N PRO A 38 11.40 7.81 -2.24
CA PRO A 38 11.63 7.19 -0.95
C PRO A 38 13.12 7.20 -0.58
N THR A 39 13.43 7.54 0.67
CA THR A 39 14.80 7.62 1.20
C THR A 39 15.03 6.61 2.32
N GLY A 40 16.27 6.16 2.51
CA GLY A 40 16.63 5.31 3.65
C GLY A 40 16.21 3.85 3.54
N LEU A 41 15.83 3.37 2.35
CA LEU A 41 15.34 1.99 2.15
C LEU A 41 16.40 0.90 2.40
N ALA A 42 17.68 1.25 2.49
CA ALA A 42 18.74 0.34 2.91
C ALA A 42 18.49 -0.18 4.34
N GLU A 43 17.94 0.66 5.21
CA GLU A 43 17.67 0.33 6.61
C GLU A 43 16.25 -0.20 6.80
N ALA A 44 16.09 -1.15 7.74
CA ALA A 44 14.78 -1.71 8.06
C ALA A 44 13.78 -0.65 8.54
N GLU A 45 14.25 0.32 9.32
CA GLU A 45 13.45 1.44 9.80
C GLU A 45 12.95 2.31 8.64
N GLY A 46 13.81 2.62 7.66
CA GLY A 46 13.41 3.39 6.49
C GLY A 46 12.37 2.66 5.63
N ARG A 47 12.49 1.33 5.48
CA ARG A 47 11.46 0.52 4.81
C ARG A 47 10.14 0.53 5.58
N ALA A 48 10.17 0.40 6.91
CA ALA A 48 8.97 0.45 7.75
C ALA A 48 8.25 1.81 7.65
N ALA A 49 9.00 2.91 7.74
CA ALA A 49 8.45 4.26 7.59
C ALA A 49 7.83 4.48 6.20
N TYR A 50 8.47 3.97 5.15
CA TYR A 50 7.93 4.04 3.80
C TYR A 50 6.64 3.23 3.64
N MET A 51 6.58 2.01 4.19
CA MET A 51 5.35 1.19 4.18
C MET A 51 4.20 1.87 4.93
N GLU A 52 4.47 2.45 6.10
CA GLU A 52 3.47 3.18 6.89
C GLU A 52 2.94 4.41 6.15
N HIS A 53 3.82 5.17 5.49
CA HIS A 53 3.41 6.31 4.67
C HIS A 53 2.49 5.89 3.53
N LEU A 54 2.84 4.85 2.77
CA LEU A 54 1.99 4.31 1.70
C LEU A 54 0.63 3.86 2.21
N PHE A 55 0.59 3.20 3.37
CA PHE A 55 -0.66 2.76 4.00
C PHE A 55 -1.56 3.95 4.33
N ARG A 56 -1.03 4.97 5.01
CA ARG A 56 -1.80 6.16 5.39
C ARG A 56 -2.33 6.93 4.19
N ASP A 57 -1.50 7.11 3.16
CA ASP A 57 -1.90 7.83 1.95
C ASP A 57 -3.02 7.08 1.21
N ALA A 58 -2.87 5.76 1.04
CA ALA A 58 -3.89 4.92 0.42
C ALA A 58 -5.20 4.90 1.22
N LEU A 59 -5.10 4.75 2.55
CA LEU A 59 -6.27 4.75 3.44
C LEU A 59 -6.97 6.11 3.45
N SER A 60 -6.22 7.22 3.52
CA SER A 60 -6.78 8.57 3.46
C SER A 60 -7.52 8.83 2.15
N ARG A 61 -6.95 8.38 1.02
CA ARG A 61 -7.60 8.44 -0.30
C ARG A 61 -8.89 7.62 -0.32
N ALA A 62 -8.82 6.37 0.15
CA ALA A 62 -9.97 5.46 0.21
C ALA A 62 -11.14 6.05 1.03
N LEU A 63 -10.85 6.49 2.26
CA LEU A 63 -11.84 7.13 3.15
C LEU A 63 -12.43 8.42 2.55
N SER A 64 -11.61 9.21 1.86
CA SER A 64 -12.09 10.42 1.19
C SER A 64 -13.05 10.11 0.04
N ASP A 65 -12.80 9.03 -0.71
CA ASP A 65 -13.65 8.62 -1.82
C ASP A 65 -14.95 7.96 -1.32
N ILE A 66 -14.90 7.22 -0.20
CA ILE A 66 -16.08 6.71 0.52
C ILE A 66 -16.97 7.85 1.00
N GLY A 67 -16.39 8.91 1.59
CA GLY A 67 -17.14 10.08 2.05
C GLY A 67 -17.81 10.91 0.94
N ARG A 68 -17.53 10.60 -0.33
CA ARG A 68 -18.15 11.21 -1.51
C ARG A 68 -19.11 10.28 -2.25
N ALA A 69 -19.17 9.00 -1.87
CA ALA A 69 -20.07 8.03 -2.49
C ALA A 69 -21.52 8.31 -2.07
N GLU A 70 -22.47 7.89 -2.90
CA GLU A 70 -23.88 7.88 -2.51
C GLU A 70 -24.09 6.89 -1.35
N GLU A 71 -25.14 7.12 -0.55
CA GLU A 71 -25.38 6.37 0.69
C GLU A 71 -25.54 4.86 0.44
N ASP A 72 -26.20 4.49 -0.67
CA ASP A 72 -26.40 3.10 -1.08
C ASP A 72 -25.20 2.48 -1.81
N GLU A 73 -24.20 3.29 -2.20
CA GLU A 73 -22.99 2.84 -2.91
C GLU A 73 -21.74 2.76 -2.01
N THR A 74 -21.83 3.25 -0.77
CA THR A 74 -20.69 3.37 0.14
C THR A 74 -19.95 2.04 0.38
N VAL A 75 -20.70 0.95 0.53
CA VAL A 75 -20.13 -0.40 0.73
C VAL A 75 -19.44 -0.90 -0.54
N ASP A 76 -20.06 -0.71 -1.70
CA ASP A 76 -19.52 -1.12 -2.98
C ASP A 76 -18.27 -0.31 -3.34
N ALA A 77 -18.23 0.98 -3.01
CA ALA A 77 -17.05 1.83 -3.15
C ALA A 77 -15.88 1.31 -2.32
N LEU A 78 -16.08 0.99 -1.04
CA LEU A 78 -15.04 0.41 -0.17
C LEU A 78 -14.56 -0.96 -0.71
N ALA A 79 -15.49 -1.83 -1.11
CA ALA A 79 -15.15 -3.15 -1.64
C ALA A 79 -14.34 -3.06 -2.94
N ALA A 80 -14.77 -2.21 -3.88
CA ALA A 80 -14.08 -1.99 -5.14
C ALA A 80 -12.66 -1.46 -4.93
N GLN A 81 -12.48 -0.52 -4.00
CA GLN A 81 -11.16 0.01 -3.64
C GLN A 81 -10.26 -1.08 -3.04
N ALA A 82 -10.75 -1.89 -2.10
CA ALA A 82 -9.98 -2.96 -1.49
C ALA A 82 -9.51 -3.99 -2.54
N ILE A 83 -10.40 -4.40 -3.46
CA ILE A 83 -10.07 -5.33 -4.55
C ILE A 83 -9.04 -4.72 -5.50
N ALA A 84 -9.19 -3.44 -5.85
CA ALA A 84 -8.25 -2.74 -6.72
C ALA A 84 -6.85 -2.64 -6.09
N LEU A 85 -6.76 -2.29 -4.80
CA LEU A 85 -5.50 -2.20 -4.06
C LEU A 85 -4.82 -3.58 -3.94
N ALA A 86 -5.58 -4.65 -3.70
CA ALA A 86 -5.05 -6.01 -3.71
C ALA A 86 -4.48 -6.40 -5.08
N ARG A 87 -5.17 -6.04 -6.17
CA ARG A 87 -4.66 -6.24 -7.54
C ARG A 87 -3.36 -5.47 -7.77
N VAL A 88 -3.26 -4.23 -7.31
CA VAL A 88 -2.02 -3.43 -7.42
C VAL A 88 -0.88 -4.10 -6.66
N ALA A 89 -1.11 -4.55 -5.43
CA ALA A 89 -0.10 -5.23 -4.62
C ALA A 89 0.43 -6.50 -5.32
N GLY A 90 -0.46 -7.35 -5.83
CA GLY A 90 -0.06 -8.54 -6.60
C GLY A 90 0.69 -8.20 -7.89
N PHE A 91 0.24 -7.14 -8.60
CA PHE A 91 0.92 -6.68 -9.82
C PHE A 91 2.35 -6.19 -9.54
N LEU A 92 2.56 -5.45 -8.44
CA LEU A 92 3.87 -4.97 -8.02
C LEU A 92 4.80 -6.11 -7.59
N ALA A 93 4.30 -7.08 -6.82
CA ALA A 93 5.11 -8.25 -6.46
C ALA A 93 5.52 -9.09 -7.68
N GLY A 94 4.67 -9.16 -8.70
CA GLY A 94 5.01 -9.81 -9.97
C GLY A 94 6.15 -9.14 -10.76
N GLN A 95 6.58 -7.93 -10.37
CA GLN A 95 7.73 -7.25 -10.98
C GLN A 95 9.07 -7.63 -10.35
N LEU A 96 9.05 -8.29 -9.18
CA LEU A 96 10.26 -8.66 -8.45
C LEU A 96 10.91 -9.94 -9.00
N PRO A 97 12.23 -10.14 -8.79
CA PRO A 97 12.90 -11.39 -9.13
C PRO A 97 12.24 -12.60 -8.45
N ALA A 98 12.27 -13.77 -9.10
CA ALA A 98 11.58 -14.98 -8.61
C ALA A 98 12.10 -15.47 -7.25
N GLU A 99 13.35 -15.12 -6.92
CA GLU A 99 14.01 -15.44 -5.65
C GLU A 99 13.45 -14.61 -4.48
N ALA A 100 12.80 -13.48 -4.78
CA ALA A 100 12.08 -12.66 -3.81
C ALA A 100 10.60 -13.11 -3.74
N ASP A 101 10.36 -14.30 -3.18
CA ASP A 101 8.99 -14.78 -2.92
C ASP A 101 8.29 -13.90 -1.86
N LEU A 102 7.71 -12.80 -2.34
CA LEU A 102 6.91 -11.88 -1.52
C LEU A 102 5.43 -12.28 -1.49
N TYR A 103 5.01 -13.32 -2.22
CA TYR A 103 3.60 -13.68 -2.28
C TYR A 103 3.08 -14.06 -0.89
N ARG A 104 3.86 -14.84 -0.13
CA ARG A 104 3.50 -15.18 1.25
C ARG A 104 3.40 -13.92 2.13
N ALA A 105 4.39 -13.04 2.07
CA ALA A 105 4.41 -11.80 2.86
C ALA A 105 3.21 -10.88 2.52
N LEU A 106 2.80 -10.84 1.25
CA LEU A 106 1.61 -10.10 0.82
C LEU A 106 0.33 -10.66 1.43
N ILE A 107 0.15 -11.99 1.41
CA ILE A 107 -1.03 -12.65 1.99
C ILE A 107 -1.06 -12.46 3.51
N GLU A 108 0.08 -12.62 4.18
CA GLU A 108 0.21 -12.36 5.61
C GLU A 108 -0.17 -10.91 5.94
N SER A 109 0.33 -9.94 5.15
CA SER A 109 0.04 -8.51 5.35
C SER A 109 -1.44 -8.18 5.11
N ALA A 110 -2.05 -8.73 4.06
CA ALA A 110 -3.47 -8.55 3.79
C ALA A 110 -4.35 -9.11 4.93
N THR A 111 -3.95 -10.26 5.49
CA THR A 111 -4.66 -10.89 6.61
C THR A 111 -4.49 -10.09 7.90
N ALA A 112 -3.29 -9.57 8.16
CA ALA A 112 -3.01 -8.72 9.31
C ALA A 112 -3.84 -7.42 9.26
N GLY A 113 -3.91 -6.75 8.11
CA GLY A 113 -4.72 -5.54 7.94
C GLY A 113 -6.21 -5.78 8.16
N HIS A 114 -6.74 -6.93 7.75
CA HIS A 114 -8.13 -7.31 8.04
C HIS A 114 -8.38 -7.47 9.54
N ALA A 115 -7.46 -8.11 10.25
CA ALA A 115 -7.55 -8.29 11.70
C ALA A 115 -7.42 -6.95 12.45
N GLU A 116 -6.52 -6.07 12.02
CA GLU A 116 -6.32 -4.73 12.58
C GLU A 116 -7.59 -3.88 12.49
N ALA A 117 -8.22 -3.82 11.31
CA ALA A 117 -9.46 -3.07 11.12
C ALA A 117 -10.58 -3.55 12.06
N ARG A 118 -10.70 -4.87 12.25
CA ARG A 118 -11.67 -5.47 13.18
C ARG A 118 -11.36 -5.08 14.64
N GLN A 119 -10.09 -5.17 15.05
CA GLN A 119 -9.67 -4.80 16.41
C GLN A 119 -9.92 -3.32 16.71
N MET A 120 -9.65 -2.42 15.75
CA MET A 120 -9.93 -1.00 15.88
C MET A 120 -11.43 -0.71 16.05
N ALA A 121 -12.28 -1.41 15.29
CA ALA A 121 -13.74 -1.27 15.41
C ALA A 121 -14.25 -1.77 16.78
N GLU A 122 -13.72 -2.89 17.27
CA GLU A 122 -14.07 -3.43 18.60
C GLU A 122 -13.64 -2.47 19.72
N ALA A 123 -12.40 -1.97 19.67
CA ALA A 123 -11.90 -1.01 20.64
C ALA A 123 -12.74 0.28 20.69
N ALA A 124 -13.16 0.80 19.53
CA ALA A 124 -14.03 1.98 19.47
C ALA A 124 -15.40 1.74 20.11
N SER A 125 -15.99 0.55 19.92
CA SER A 125 -17.28 0.18 20.50
C SER A 125 -17.22 0.05 22.03
N ASP A 126 -16.16 -0.52 22.58
CA ASP A 126 -15.99 -0.68 24.04
C ASP A 126 -15.91 0.66 24.77
N HIS A 127 -15.31 1.69 24.14
CA HIS A 127 -15.27 3.04 24.70
C HIS A 127 -16.65 3.70 24.82
N HIS A 128 -17.64 3.32 24.02
CA HIS A 128 -19.00 3.88 24.07
C HIS A 128 -19.89 3.27 25.17
N HIS A 129 -19.52 2.12 25.74
CA HIS A 129 -20.33 1.44 26.76
C HIS A 129 -20.08 1.93 28.20
N HIS A 130 -19.03 2.73 28.44
CA HIS A 130 -18.65 3.18 29.78
C HIS A 130 -19.23 4.54 30.24
N ASP A 131 -19.98 5.26 29.38
CA ASP A 131 -20.41 6.65 29.67
C ASP A 131 -21.89 6.84 30.11
N HIS A 132 -22.64 5.76 30.39
CA HIS A 132 -24.08 5.85 30.73
C HIS A 132 -24.48 5.51 32.18
N HIS A 133 -23.54 5.40 33.12
CA HIS A 133 -23.88 5.12 34.52
C HIS A 133 -23.35 6.19 35.47
N HIS A 134 -24.07 7.32 35.63
CA HIS A 134 -24.20 8.05 36.90
C HIS A 134 -25.25 9.17 36.76
N HIS A 135 -26.46 8.95 37.29
CA HIS A 135 -27.20 9.93 38.09
C HIS A 135 -28.46 9.27 38.69
N HIS A 136 -28.33 8.86 39.96
CA HIS A 136 -29.43 8.70 40.90
C HIS A 136 -29.39 9.88 41.87
#